data_AF-A0A0V8JAI1-F1
#
_entry.id   AF-A0A0V8JAI1-F1
#
_cell.length_a   1.000
_cell.length_b   1.000
_cell.length_c   1.000
_cell.angle_alpha   90.00
_cell.angle_beta   90.00
_cell.angle_gamma   90.00
#
_symmetry.space_group_name_H-M   'P 1'
#
loop_
_entity.id
_entity.type
_entity.pdbx_description
1 polymer ?
#
loop_
_entity_poly.entity_id
_entity_poly.type
_entity_poly.pdbx_seq_one_letter_code
_entity_poly.pdbx_strand_id
1 'polypeptide(L)'
;MEESRKWYLFSYKVPVEPSTLRVRIWRNLKALGVLYIQQSVCLVPKVGDIGNKLTKLHTLIKDHGGESFMMEILKFSDYSEEELIKMFNEQRSKEYHDWLESCRHFGQDMDREAANSSAYYNIDESEMELMRLKRQLRKILKRDYFNYELSFHAKACLKQCEENLYSLAEAEYKLEGVQKGK
;
A
#
# COMPACT_ATOMS: atom_id res chain seq x y z
N MET A 1 12.40 -24.53 17.99
CA MET A 1 12.09 -25.02 16.64
C MET A 1 11.53 -23.83 15.89
N GLU A 2 12.26 -23.37 14.88
CA GLU A 2 11.80 -22.27 14.04
C GLU A 2 10.65 -22.80 13.18
N GLU A 3 9.42 -22.32 13.40
CA GLU A 3 8.30 -22.68 12.54
C GLU A 3 8.59 -22.14 11.14
N SER A 4 8.99 -23.03 10.23
CA SER A 4 9.16 -22.71 8.81
C SER A 4 7.84 -22.11 8.29
N ARG A 5 7.88 -20.83 7.93
CA ARG A 5 6.73 -20.11 7.38
C ARG A 5 6.41 -20.74 6.03
N LYS A 6 5.12 -21.01 5.78
CA LYS A 6 4.66 -21.57 4.50
C LYS A 6 4.46 -20.47 3.49
N TRP A 7 4.71 -20.76 2.22
CA TRP A 7 4.57 -19.82 1.12
C TRP A 7 3.70 -20.39 0.01
N TYR A 8 3.09 -19.51 -0.78
CA TYR A 8 2.50 -19.87 -2.06
C TYR A 8 3.42 -19.41 -3.19
N LEU A 9 3.64 -20.29 -4.15
CA LEU A 9 4.09 -19.94 -5.48
C LEU A 9 2.89 -19.97 -6.42
N PHE A 10 2.69 -18.88 -7.14
CA PHE A 10 1.65 -18.74 -8.14
C PHE A 10 2.31 -18.43 -9.48
N SER A 11 2.11 -19.32 -10.46
CA SER A 11 2.53 -19.11 -11.84
C SER A 11 1.31 -19.05 -12.76
N TYR A 12 1.38 -18.23 -13.80
CA TYR A 12 0.26 -18.08 -14.73
C TYR A 12 0.68 -17.77 -16.15
N LYS A 13 -0.19 -18.13 -17.08
CA LYS A 13 -0.12 -17.79 -18.50
C LYS A 13 -1.53 -17.43 -18.97
N VAL A 14 -1.66 -16.36 -19.73
CA VAL A 14 -2.93 -15.93 -20.29
C VAL A 14 -2.75 -15.51 -21.74
N PRO A 15 -3.83 -15.50 -22.55
CA PRO A 15 -3.76 -15.05 -23.94
C PRO A 15 -3.14 -13.66 -24.10
N VAL A 16 -2.49 -13.44 -25.26
CA VAL A 16 -1.85 -12.16 -25.62
C VAL A 16 -2.88 -11.07 -25.92
N GLU A 17 -4.10 -11.43 -26.31
CA GLU A 17 -5.23 -10.50 -26.40
C GLU A 17 -6.49 -11.10 -25.77
N PRO A 18 -7.33 -10.28 -25.12
CA PRO A 18 -7.14 -8.85 -24.88
C PRO A 18 -6.12 -8.56 -23.74
N SER A 19 -5.33 -7.50 -23.87
CA SER A 19 -4.38 -7.05 -22.82
C SER A 19 -5.03 -6.71 -21.47
N THR A 20 -6.31 -6.38 -21.45
CA THR A 20 -7.08 -6.00 -20.25
C THR A 20 -7.09 -7.09 -19.17
N LEU A 21 -7.17 -8.37 -19.58
CA LEU A 21 -7.14 -9.49 -18.65
C LEU A 21 -5.78 -9.61 -17.94
N ARG A 22 -4.67 -9.50 -18.70
CA ARG A 22 -3.31 -9.51 -18.14
C ARG A 22 -3.14 -8.41 -17.10
N VAL A 23 -3.54 -7.19 -17.46
CA VAL A 23 -3.44 -6.04 -16.55
C VAL A 23 -4.27 -6.26 -15.29
N ARG A 24 -5.50 -6.80 -15.41
CA ARG A 24 -6.35 -7.11 -14.27
C ARG A 24 -5.71 -8.12 -13.33
N ILE A 25 -5.17 -9.22 -13.85
CA ILE A 25 -4.50 -10.25 -13.04
C ILE A 25 -3.26 -9.67 -12.35
N TRP A 26 -2.41 -8.97 -13.10
CA TRP A 26 -1.22 -8.34 -12.56
C TRP A 26 -1.54 -7.36 -11.43
N ARG A 27 -2.56 -6.50 -11.62
CA ARG A 27 -3.02 -5.56 -10.58
C ARG A 27 -3.54 -6.27 -9.33
N ASN A 28 -4.31 -7.35 -9.50
CA ASN A 28 -4.79 -8.14 -8.35
C ASN A 28 -3.64 -8.77 -7.58
N LEU A 29 -2.69 -9.40 -8.28
CA LEU A 29 -1.50 -9.98 -7.65
C LEU A 29 -0.66 -8.92 -6.93
N LYS A 30 -0.40 -7.76 -7.56
CA LYS A 30 0.27 -6.64 -6.89
C LYS A 30 -0.50 -6.12 -5.67
N ALA A 31 -1.83 -6.14 -5.70
CA ALA A 31 -2.65 -5.77 -4.54
C ALA A 31 -2.56 -6.80 -3.38
N LEU A 32 -2.19 -8.05 -3.66
CA LEU A 32 -1.82 -9.05 -2.65
C LEU A 32 -0.38 -8.90 -2.17
N GLY A 33 0.39 -7.94 -2.68
CA GLY A 33 1.77 -7.72 -2.23
C GLY A 33 2.77 -8.78 -2.69
N VAL A 34 2.43 -9.61 -3.70
CA VAL A 34 3.31 -10.68 -4.18
C VAL A 34 4.68 -10.15 -4.64
N LEU A 35 5.71 -10.97 -4.46
CA LEU A 35 7.04 -10.78 -5.04
C LEU A 35 7.12 -11.54 -6.35
N TYR A 36 7.42 -10.85 -7.45
CA TYR A 36 7.69 -11.52 -8.72
C TYR A 36 9.15 -11.94 -8.76
N ILE A 37 9.39 -13.25 -8.93
CA ILE A 37 10.74 -13.81 -9.06
C ILE A 37 11.12 -14.06 -10.52
N GLN A 38 10.12 -14.24 -11.39
CA GLN A 38 10.25 -14.34 -12.84
C GLN A 38 8.99 -13.77 -13.52
N GLN A 39 8.98 -13.73 -14.85
CA GLN A 39 7.79 -13.36 -15.60
C GLN A 39 6.63 -14.30 -15.29
N SER A 40 5.53 -13.72 -14.80
CA SER A 40 4.32 -14.45 -14.41
C SER A 40 4.52 -15.53 -13.33
N VAL A 41 5.62 -15.48 -12.58
CA VAL A 41 5.86 -16.35 -11.41
C VAL A 41 6.07 -15.47 -10.20
N CYS A 42 5.23 -15.62 -9.19
CA CYS A 42 5.29 -14.83 -7.97
C CYS A 42 5.15 -15.67 -6.70
N LEU A 43 5.78 -15.18 -5.65
CA LEU A 43 5.74 -15.73 -4.30
C LEU A 43 4.91 -14.84 -3.39
N VAL A 44 4.30 -15.43 -2.37
CA VAL A 44 3.62 -14.72 -1.29
C VAL A 44 3.55 -15.58 -0.02
N PRO A 45 3.67 -15.01 1.18
CA PRO A 45 3.50 -15.78 2.42
C PRO A 45 2.09 -16.37 2.50
N LYS A 46 1.96 -17.59 3.03
CA LYS A 46 0.67 -18.23 3.29
C LYS A 46 0.07 -17.65 4.57
N VAL A 47 -0.56 -16.47 4.46
CA VAL A 47 -1.20 -15.76 5.58
C VAL A 47 -2.62 -15.32 5.24
N GLY A 48 -3.50 -15.32 6.24
CA GLY A 48 -4.88 -14.86 6.13
C GLY A 48 -5.64 -15.46 4.93
N ASP A 49 -6.36 -14.59 4.20
CA ASP A 49 -7.23 -14.97 3.07
C ASP A 49 -6.49 -15.04 1.71
N ILE A 50 -5.16 -15.11 1.69
CA ILE A 50 -4.40 -15.08 0.43
C ILE A 50 -4.70 -16.30 -0.45
N GLY A 51 -4.83 -17.48 0.15
CA GLY A 51 -5.14 -18.72 -0.58
C GLY A 51 -6.44 -18.60 -1.39
N ASN A 52 -7.53 -18.17 -0.75
CA ASN A 52 -8.82 -17.99 -1.42
C ASN A 52 -8.77 -16.95 -2.55
N LYS A 53 -7.98 -15.89 -2.39
CA LYS A 53 -7.80 -14.86 -3.45
C LYS A 53 -7.01 -15.40 -4.64
N LEU A 54 -6.00 -16.24 -4.40
CA LEU A 54 -5.28 -16.94 -5.46
C LEU A 54 -6.18 -17.95 -6.17
N THR A 55 -7.03 -18.68 -5.44
CA THR A 55 -8.03 -19.58 -6.04
C THR A 55 -9.01 -18.82 -6.95
N LYS A 56 -9.49 -17.65 -6.53
CA LYS A 56 -10.34 -16.79 -7.38
C LYS A 56 -9.62 -16.32 -8.64
N LEU A 57 -8.33 -16.01 -8.55
CA LEU A 57 -7.51 -15.65 -9.71
C LEU A 57 -7.30 -16.86 -10.64
N HIS A 58 -7.08 -18.05 -10.08
CA HIS A 58 -6.98 -19.29 -10.84
C HIS A 58 -8.25 -19.54 -11.67
N THR A 59 -9.44 -19.43 -11.05
CA THR A 59 -10.72 -19.53 -11.77
C THR A 59 -10.84 -18.47 -12.86
N LEU A 60 -10.56 -17.19 -12.54
CA LEU A 60 -10.61 -16.11 -13.51
C LEU A 60 -9.71 -16.36 -14.73
N ILE A 61 -8.49 -16.85 -14.50
CA ILE A 61 -7.52 -17.18 -15.55
C ILE A 61 -8.04 -18.32 -16.43
N LYS A 62 -8.53 -19.39 -15.81
CA LYS A 62 -9.07 -20.57 -16.49
C LYS A 62 -10.28 -20.22 -17.36
N ASP A 63 -11.21 -19.42 -16.84
CA ASP A 63 -12.44 -19.01 -17.53
C ASP A 63 -12.16 -18.19 -18.81
N HIS A 64 -10.96 -17.62 -18.92
CA HIS A 64 -10.54 -16.84 -20.09
C HIS A 64 -9.45 -17.55 -20.91
N GLY A 65 -9.39 -18.88 -20.84
CA GLY A 65 -8.49 -19.70 -21.67
C GLY A 65 -7.01 -19.59 -21.30
N GLY A 66 -6.71 -19.16 -20.08
CA GLY A 66 -5.36 -19.19 -19.52
C GLY A 66 -5.10 -20.42 -18.65
N GLU A 67 -3.87 -20.52 -18.17
CA GLU A 67 -3.38 -21.57 -17.29
C GLU A 67 -2.75 -20.94 -16.05
N SER A 68 -2.91 -21.56 -14.89
CA SER A 68 -2.17 -21.17 -13.70
C SER A 68 -1.96 -22.33 -12.75
N PHE A 69 -0.86 -22.26 -12.01
CA PHE A 69 -0.49 -23.25 -11.00
C PHE A 69 -0.29 -22.54 -9.67
N MET A 70 -0.78 -23.18 -8.60
CA MET A 70 -0.59 -22.74 -7.23
C MET A 70 0.05 -23.88 -6.44
N MET A 71 1.22 -23.62 -5.87
CA MET A 71 1.99 -24.60 -5.11
C MET A 71 2.26 -24.06 -3.72
N GLU A 72 2.22 -24.93 -2.71
CA GLU A 72 2.70 -24.62 -1.38
C GLU A 72 4.18 -24.95 -1.27
N ILE A 73 4.98 -23.97 -0.88
CA ILE A 73 6.39 -24.15 -0.58
C ILE A 73 6.53 -24.32 0.92
N LEU A 74 7.04 -25.49 1.32
CA LEU A 74 7.33 -25.83 2.71
C LEU A 74 8.78 -25.53 3.09
N LYS A 75 9.68 -25.52 2.11
CA LYS A 75 11.11 -25.26 2.27
C LYS A 75 11.71 -24.78 0.95
N PHE A 76 12.64 -23.83 1.02
CA PHE A 76 13.45 -23.37 -0.12
C PHE A 76 14.80 -24.12 -0.17
N SER A 77 15.31 -24.38 -1.38
CA SER A 77 16.60 -25.06 -1.59
C SER A 77 17.76 -24.07 -1.78
N ASP A 78 17.63 -23.15 -2.74
CA ASP A 78 18.74 -22.33 -3.23
C ASP A 78 18.70 -20.90 -2.67
N TYR A 79 17.50 -20.37 -2.45
CA TYR A 79 17.29 -19.13 -1.72
C TYR A 79 17.03 -19.44 -0.26
N SER A 80 17.62 -18.67 0.65
CA SER A 80 17.16 -18.68 2.03
C SER A 80 15.80 -17.96 2.11
N GLU A 81 14.97 -18.37 3.07
CA GLU A 81 13.72 -17.64 3.33
C GLU A 81 14.02 -16.16 3.68
N GLU A 82 15.15 -15.90 4.33
CA GLU A 82 15.61 -14.55 4.69
C GLU A 82 15.90 -13.67 3.46
N GLU A 83 16.51 -14.23 2.40
CA GLU A 83 16.76 -13.51 1.16
C GLU A 83 15.46 -13.09 0.48
N LEU A 84 14.47 -13.98 0.45
CA LEU A 84 13.15 -13.67 -0.09
C LEU A 84 12.45 -12.60 0.76
N ILE A 85 12.51 -12.70 2.08
CA ILE A 85 11.99 -11.67 2.99
C ILE A 85 12.68 -10.32 2.74
N LYS A 86 13.98 -10.30 2.52
CA LYS A 86 14.73 -9.09 2.19
C LYS A 86 14.22 -8.46 0.90
N MET A 87 14.00 -9.25 -0.16
CA MET A 87 13.42 -8.75 -1.42
C MET A 87 11.99 -8.19 -1.23
N PHE A 88 11.17 -8.84 -0.41
CA PHE A 88 9.85 -8.31 -0.02
C PHE A 88 9.96 -6.95 0.67
N ASN A 89 10.87 -6.86 1.65
CA ASN A 89 11.11 -5.66 2.42
C ASN A 89 11.62 -4.53 1.52
N GLU A 90 12.53 -4.80 0.57
CA GLU A 90 12.99 -3.80 -0.40
C GLU A 90 11.84 -3.24 -1.24
N GLN A 91 10.90 -4.08 -1.70
CA GLN A 91 9.73 -3.63 -2.43
C GLN A 91 8.80 -2.76 -1.56
N ARG A 92 8.57 -3.16 -0.30
CA ARG A 92 7.76 -2.36 0.66
C ARG A 92 8.44 -1.06 1.05
N SER A 93 9.75 -1.08 1.27
CA SER A 93 10.54 0.09 1.63
C SER A 93 10.40 1.17 0.59
N LYS A 94 10.52 0.85 -0.71
CA LYS A 94 10.31 1.84 -1.79
C LYS A 94 8.93 2.51 -1.69
N GLU A 95 7.87 1.71 -1.54
CA GLU A 95 6.50 2.23 -1.40
C GLU A 95 6.34 3.13 -0.15
N TYR A 96 6.98 2.79 0.97
CA TYR A 96 6.97 3.63 2.17
C TYR A 96 7.73 4.93 1.98
N HIS A 97 8.89 4.92 1.32
CA HIS A 97 9.66 6.14 1.08
C HIS A 97 8.88 7.12 0.20
N ASP A 98 8.30 6.65 -0.91
CA ASP A 98 7.45 7.48 -1.78
C ASP A 98 6.25 8.07 -1.02
N TRP A 99 5.65 7.26 -0.13
CA TRP A 99 4.53 7.70 0.70
C TRP A 99 4.97 8.71 1.78
N LEU A 100 6.12 8.50 2.43
CA LEU A 100 6.68 9.41 3.43
C LEU A 100 7.06 10.76 2.81
N GLU A 101 7.56 10.76 1.58
CA GLU A 101 7.81 11.98 0.81
C GLU A 101 6.50 12.73 0.53
N SER A 102 5.45 12.02 0.12
CA SER A 102 4.11 12.61 -0.06
C SER A 102 3.56 13.19 1.26
N CYS A 103 3.74 12.48 2.37
CA CYS A 103 3.38 12.93 3.73
C CYS A 103 4.12 14.22 4.11
N ARG A 104 5.41 14.32 3.76
CA ARG A 104 6.24 15.49 4.02
C ARG A 104 5.79 16.70 3.21
N HIS A 105 5.50 16.53 1.92
CA HIS A 105 5.00 17.61 1.07
C HIS A 105 3.67 18.16 1.61
N PHE A 106 2.74 17.27 1.96
CA PHE A 106 1.49 17.67 2.60
C PHE A 106 1.72 18.53 3.86
N GLY A 107 2.59 18.09 4.77
CA GLY A 107 2.91 18.89 5.96
C GLY A 107 3.55 20.25 5.65
N GLN A 108 4.40 20.34 4.62
CA GLN A 108 5.01 21.61 4.20
C GLN A 108 4.00 22.59 3.62
N ASP A 109 3.01 22.10 2.88
CA ASP A 109 1.96 22.93 2.31
C ASP A 109 1.09 23.52 3.43
N MET A 110 0.74 22.70 4.43
CA MET A 110 0.04 23.15 5.63
C MET A 110 0.82 24.21 6.43
N ASP A 111 2.13 24.04 6.61
CA ASP A 111 2.97 25.01 7.31
C ASP A 111 3.00 26.37 6.56
N ARG A 112 3.05 26.33 5.22
CA ARG A 112 3.00 27.54 4.38
C ARG A 112 1.66 28.24 4.50
N GLU A 113 0.57 27.49 4.52
CA GLU A 113 -0.79 28.03 4.63
C GLU A 113 -1.01 28.65 6.01
N ALA A 114 -0.54 28.00 7.08
CA ALA A 114 -0.54 28.55 8.43
C ALA A 114 0.17 29.91 8.51
N ALA A 115 1.30 30.03 7.82
CA ALA A 115 2.13 31.23 7.83
C ALA A 115 1.55 32.39 6.99
N ASN A 116 0.85 32.08 5.90
CA ASN A 116 0.42 33.08 4.92
C ASN A 116 -0.85 33.86 5.35
N SER A 117 -1.54 33.47 6.43
CA SER A 117 -2.71 34.18 7.00
C SER A 117 -3.77 34.61 5.97
N SER A 118 -3.81 33.93 4.82
CA SER A 118 -4.66 34.27 3.70
C SER A 118 -6.03 33.65 3.93
N ALA A 119 -7.08 34.45 3.79
CA ALA A 119 -8.48 34.13 4.11
C ALA A 119 -9.14 33.05 3.22
N TYR A 120 -8.37 32.18 2.56
CA TYR A 120 -8.84 31.14 1.66
C TYR A 120 -7.92 29.92 1.76
N TYR A 121 -7.83 29.33 2.95
CA TYR A 121 -7.31 27.97 3.05
C TYR A 121 -8.43 27.00 2.69
N ASN A 122 -8.21 26.16 1.69
CA ASN A 122 -9.22 25.20 1.26
C ASN A 122 -9.12 23.92 2.12
N ILE A 123 -9.66 23.97 3.35
CA ILE A 123 -9.67 22.83 4.27
C ILE A 123 -10.20 21.57 3.57
N ASP A 124 -11.26 21.69 2.77
CA ASP A 124 -11.87 20.56 2.07
C ASP A 124 -10.88 19.86 1.12
N GLU A 125 -10.02 20.61 0.44
CA GLU A 125 -8.99 20.07 -0.45
C GLU A 125 -7.92 19.32 0.33
N SER A 126 -7.44 19.90 1.44
CA SER A 126 -6.46 19.25 2.31
C SER A 126 -7.04 18.01 3.01
N GLU A 127 -8.32 18.00 3.37
CA GLU A 127 -9.01 16.81 3.88
C GLU A 127 -9.06 15.69 2.81
N MET A 128 -9.37 16.04 1.57
CA MET A 128 -9.38 15.08 0.45
C MET A 128 -7.99 14.49 0.19
N GLU A 129 -6.94 15.31 0.26
CA GLU A 129 -5.56 14.85 0.13
C GLU A 129 -5.15 13.93 1.30
N LEU A 130 -5.47 14.30 2.54
CA LEU A 130 -5.22 13.47 3.71
C LEU A 130 -5.96 12.12 3.59
N MET A 131 -7.20 12.10 3.10
CA MET A 131 -7.92 10.85 2.82
C MET A 131 -7.21 9.99 1.76
N ARG A 132 -6.60 10.61 0.75
CA ARG A 132 -5.78 9.91 -0.26
C ARG A 132 -4.55 9.29 0.38
N LEU A 133 -3.80 10.04 1.20
CA LEU A 133 -2.63 9.54 1.94
C LEU A 133 -3.02 8.36 2.84
N LYS A 134 -4.10 8.48 3.61
CA LYS A 134 -4.66 7.39 4.44
C LYS A 134 -4.97 6.14 3.63
N ARG A 135 -5.57 6.32 2.45
CA ARG A 135 -5.92 5.20 1.55
C ARG A 135 -4.68 4.54 0.97
N GLN A 136 -3.64 5.31 0.62
CA GLN A 136 -2.37 4.77 0.15
C GLN A 136 -1.65 3.98 1.24
N LEU A 137 -1.51 4.53 2.45
CA LEU A 137 -0.84 3.84 3.56
C LEU A 137 -1.54 2.52 3.92
N ARG A 138 -2.88 2.52 4.00
CA ARG A 138 -3.65 1.29 4.24
C ARG A 138 -3.36 0.19 3.22
N LYS A 139 -3.14 0.56 1.95
CA LYS A 139 -2.78 -0.40 0.90
C LYS A 139 -1.36 -0.94 1.09
N ILE A 140 -0.41 -0.12 1.52
CA ILE A 140 0.97 -0.55 1.80
C ILE A 140 0.97 -1.51 3.00
N LEU A 141 0.37 -1.10 4.12
CA LEU A 141 0.26 -1.90 5.35
C LEU A 141 -0.36 -3.28 5.12
N LYS A 142 -1.39 -3.37 4.26
CA LYS A 142 -2.06 -4.65 3.94
C LYS A 142 -1.14 -5.65 3.21
N ARG A 143 -0.10 -5.16 2.55
CA ARG A 143 0.88 -5.93 1.75
C ARG A 143 2.21 -6.10 2.47
N ASP A 144 2.33 -5.50 3.65
CA ASP A 144 3.53 -5.53 4.46
C ASP A 144 3.44 -6.72 5.42
N TYR A 145 4.15 -7.78 5.06
CA TYR A 145 4.13 -9.03 5.81
C TYR A 145 5.24 -9.13 6.85
N PHE A 146 6.25 -8.25 6.77
CA PHE A 146 7.51 -8.45 7.47
C PHE A 146 8.15 -7.17 8.04
N ASN A 147 7.86 -5.97 7.51
CA ASN A 147 8.58 -4.75 7.85
C ASN A 147 7.86 -3.91 8.92
N TYR A 148 8.18 -4.15 10.19
CA TYR A 148 7.54 -3.44 11.29
C TYR A 148 7.97 -1.97 11.43
N GLU A 149 9.24 -1.64 11.13
CA GLU A 149 9.85 -0.34 11.45
C GLU A 149 9.32 0.81 10.58
N LEU A 150 9.39 0.68 9.25
CA LEU A 150 8.89 1.74 8.35
C LEU A 150 7.37 1.93 8.50
N SER A 151 6.64 0.86 8.83
CA SER A 151 5.22 0.93 9.12
C SER A 151 4.92 1.84 10.33
N PHE A 152 5.78 1.83 11.34
CA PHE A 152 5.65 2.65 12.53
C PHE A 152 5.90 4.13 12.20
N HIS A 153 7.00 4.43 11.50
CA HIS A 153 7.30 5.79 11.06
C HIS A 153 6.20 6.38 10.17
N ALA A 154 5.67 5.58 9.24
CA ALA A 154 4.60 6.01 8.36
C ALA A 154 3.30 6.34 9.14
N LYS A 155 2.93 5.51 10.12
CA LYS A 155 1.78 5.78 11.00
C LYS A 155 1.98 7.05 11.84
N ALA A 156 3.19 7.26 12.36
CA ALA A 156 3.52 8.47 13.11
C ALA A 156 3.42 9.74 12.24
N CYS A 157 3.97 9.70 11.01
CA CYS A 157 3.85 10.81 10.05
C CYS A 157 2.39 11.11 9.72
N LEU A 158 1.59 10.07 9.46
CA LEU A 158 0.16 10.24 9.18
C LEU A 158 -0.55 10.93 10.35
N LYS A 159 -0.28 10.50 11.58
CA LYS A 159 -0.87 11.09 12.78
C LYS A 159 -0.51 12.57 12.92
N GLN A 160 0.75 12.93 12.66
CA GLN A 160 1.17 14.34 12.66
C GLN A 160 0.40 15.17 11.62
N CYS A 161 0.19 14.64 10.42
CA CYS A 161 -0.58 15.31 9.38
C CYS A 161 -2.05 15.52 9.79
N GLU A 162 -2.65 14.53 10.45
CA GLU A 162 -4.01 14.65 11.00
C GLU A 162 -4.10 15.75 12.06
N GLU A 163 -3.15 15.80 12.98
CA GLU A 163 -3.10 16.78 14.07
C GLU A 163 -2.87 18.21 13.55
N ASN A 164 -1.98 18.37 12.56
CA ASN A 164 -1.74 19.67 11.95
C ASN A 164 -3.01 20.20 11.26
N LEU A 165 -3.77 19.34 10.57
CA LEU A 165 -4.92 19.79 9.77
C LEU A 165 -6.06 20.16 10.70
N TYR A 166 -6.25 19.34 11.74
CA TYR A 166 -7.19 19.64 12.79
C TYR A 166 -6.90 20.99 13.47
N SER A 167 -5.64 21.26 13.78
CA SER A 167 -5.21 22.51 14.42
C SER A 167 -5.44 23.72 13.52
N LEU A 168 -5.16 23.59 12.21
CA LEU A 168 -5.44 24.61 11.20
C LEU A 168 -6.94 24.90 11.08
N ALA A 169 -7.75 23.86 10.95
CA ALA A 169 -9.20 23.99 10.87
C ALA A 169 -9.79 24.68 12.11
N GLU A 170 -9.36 24.30 13.31
CA GLU A 170 -9.78 24.96 14.55
C GLU A 170 -9.41 26.46 14.59
N ALA A 171 -8.24 26.84 14.08
CA ALA A 171 -7.81 28.23 14.03
C ALA A 171 -8.69 29.05 13.08
N GLU A 172 -9.05 28.50 11.92
CA GLU A 172 -9.94 29.13 10.95
C GLU A 172 -11.35 29.34 11.51
N TYR A 173 -11.95 28.33 12.15
CA TYR A 173 -13.25 28.47 12.82
C TYR A 173 -13.26 29.58 13.90
N LYS A 174 -12.18 29.71 14.67
CA LYS A 174 -12.05 30.78 15.68
C LYS A 174 -11.99 32.15 15.03
N LEU A 175 -11.31 32.30 13.89
CA LEU A 175 -11.23 33.57 13.17
C LEU A 175 -12.58 33.97 12.55
N GLU A 176 -13.31 33.04 11.93
CA GLU A 176 -14.64 33.31 11.39
C GLU A 176 -15.68 33.66 12.47
N GLY A 177 -15.63 32.97 13.62
CA GLY A 177 -16.51 33.23 14.76
C GLY A 177 -16.29 34.60 15.40
N VAL A 178 -15.05 35.11 15.37
CA VAL A 178 -14.70 36.47 15.85
C VAL A 178 -15.15 37.55 14.86
N GLN A 179 -15.19 37.27 13.55
CA GLN A 179 -15.65 38.23 12.54
C GLN A 179 -17.17 38.39 12.49
N LYS A 180 -17.97 37.36 12.81
CA LYS A 180 -19.45 37.44 12.84
C LYS A 180 -20.03 38.06 14.12
N GLY A 181 -19.21 38.29 15.15
CA GLY A 181 -19.61 38.84 16.45
C GLY A 181 -19.36 40.35 16.64
N LYS A 182 -18.98 41.08 15.57
CA LYS A 182 -18.77 42.53 15.58
C LYS A 182 -19.85 43.26 14.80
#